data_AF-A0AAD8NEL1-F1
#
_entry.id   AF-A0AAD8NEL1-F1
#
_cell.length_a   1.000
_cell.length_b   1.000
_cell.length_c   1.000
_cell.angle_alpha   90.00
_cell.angle_beta   90.00
_cell.angle_gamma   90.00
#
_symmetry.space_group_name_H-M   'P 1'
#
loop_
_entity.id
_entity.type
_entity.pdbx_description
1 polymer ?
#
loop_
_entity_poly.entity_id
_entity_poly.type
_entity_poly.pdbx_seq_one_letter_code
_entity_poly.pdbx_strand_id
1 'polypeptide(L)'
;MLRLRNIKQTSIRAVLSTQVSNSYSTITNGVILNPTFSSSCSLPVKKLHLPDVAVTFHEWFKSNRNPFLDRILEILSANGSMCENEDFQSQTDMALSRLNLRLTEALVLDVLYYSKDVMSCLKFFDWAGRQPGFHHTKATFNAIFKILSKAKLMSWILVYLDNFGKRRDSYKISYYTVLVMGYAVAGEPETALYLFGRMRYHGIDLDDFAYHVLLNSLVEENCFDGVGSVAKQIKIRGFESDVTHSILVKCFCRKKEFDKAEKYLRGVLDDGVKISLVMLYASLKS
;
A
#
# COMPACT_ATOMS: atom_id res chain seq x y z
N MET A 1 -20.85 22.31 -0.86
CA MET A 1 -21.09 20.89 -0.49
C MET A 1 -22.22 20.19 -1.27
N LEU A 2 -23.34 20.87 -1.59
CA LEU A 2 -24.45 20.27 -2.38
C LEU A 2 -24.11 19.99 -3.86
N ARG A 3 -23.30 20.84 -4.52
CA ARG A 3 -22.80 20.59 -5.89
C ARG A 3 -21.94 19.32 -6.01
N LEU A 4 -21.13 19.02 -4.99
CA LEU A 4 -20.32 17.79 -4.93
C LEU A 4 -21.18 16.53 -4.75
N ARG A 5 -22.34 16.60 -4.07
CA ARG A 5 -23.25 15.45 -3.93
C ARG A 5 -24.01 15.14 -5.21
N ASN A 6 -24.40 16.16 -5.98
CA ASN A 6 -25.13 15.95 -7.24
C ASN A 6 -24.20 15.48 -8.38
N ILE A 7 -22.98 15.98 -8.47
CA ILE A 7 -21.99 15.49 -9.45
C ILE A 7 -21.57 14.04 -9.14
N LYS A 8 -21.51 13.66 -7.83
CA LYS A 8 -21.29 12.29 -7.36
C LYS A 8 -22.34 11.30 -7.86
N GLN A 9 -23.63 11.65 -7.89
CA GLN A 9 -24.67 10.73 -8.35
C GLN A 9 -24.74 10.64 -9.88
N THR A 10 -24.59 11.76 -10.59
CA THR A 10 -24.74 11.78 -12.07
C THR A 10 -23.57 11.10 -12.77
N SER A 11 -22.33 11.27 -12.29
CA SER A 11 -21.14 10.67 -12.90
C SER A 11 -21.05 9.16 -12.61
N ILE A 12 -21.44 8.72 -11.41
CA ILE A 12 -21.52 7.29 -11.07
C ILE A 12 -22.61 6.59 -11.91
N ARG A 13 -23.77 7.23 -12.11
CA ARG A 13 -24.81 6.67 -13.00
C ARG A 13 -24.34 6.60 -14.45
N ALA A 14 -23.65 7.62 -14.96
CA ALA A 14 -23.16 7.66 -16.34
C ALA A 14 -22.08 6.61 -16.62
N VAL A 15 -21.18 6.35 -15.66
CA VAL A 15 -20.12 5.33 -15.76
C VAL A 15 -20.67 3.92 -15.57
N LEU A 16 -21.60 3.72 -14.64
CA LEU A 16 -22.28 2.43 -14.49
C LEU A 16 -23.19 2.12 -15.68
N SER A 17 -23.84 3.12 -16.28
CA SER A 17 -24.68 2.90 -17.48
C SER A 17 -23.86 2.56 -18.72
N THR A 18 -22.64 3.09 -18.86
CA THR A 18 -21.72 2.77 -19.98
C THR A 18 -21.02 1.42 -19.80
N GLN A 19 -20.75 1.00 -18.57
CA GLN A 19 -20.20 -0.33 -18.27
C GLN A 19 -21.25 -1.45 -18.41
N VAL A 20 -22.53 -1.18 -18.12
CA VAL A 20 -23.63 -2.17 -18.26
C VAL A 20 -24.11 -2.33 -19.70
N SER A 21 -23.95 -1.31 -20.55
CA SER A 21 -24.36 -1.37 -21.96
C SER A 21 -23.33 -2.03 -22.88
N ASN A 22 -22.05 -2.09 -22.48
CA ASN A 22 -20.99 -2.72 -23.28
C ASN A 22 -20.76 -4.22 -23.00
N SER A 23 -21.58 -4.85 -22.15
CA SER A 23 -21.47 -6.29 -21.82
C SER A 23 -22.41 -7.22 -22.60
N TYR A 24 -23.07 -6.74 -23.66
CA TYR A 24 -23.89 -7.58 -24.57
C TYR A 24 -23.42 -7.50 -26.02
N SER A 25 -22.24 -8.06 -26.28
CA SER A 25 -21.69 -8.51 -27.58
C SER A 25 -20.18 -8.60 -27.35
N THR A 26 -19.49 -9.74 -27.38
CA THR A 26 -19.48 -10.78 -28.40
C THR A 26 -18.80 -11.99 -27.77
N ILE A 27 -19.43 -13.16 -27.82
CA ILE A 27 -18.81 -14.44 -27.48
C ILE A 27 -18.17 -15.00 -28.75
N THR A 28 -16.89 -15.38 -28.73
CA THR A 28 -16.40 -16.66 -29.28
C THR A 28 -15.00 -17.01 -28.74
N ASN A 29 -14.92 -18.20 -28.13
CA ASN A 29 -13.79 -19.16 -28.04
C ASN A 29 -12.46 -18.70 -27.38
N GLY A 30 -11.92 -19.36 -26.34
CA GLY A 30 -12.32 -20.57 -25.65
C GLY A 30 -11.38 -20.94 -24.49
N VAL A 31 -11.86 -21.90 -23.70
CA VAL A 31 -11.17 -22.80 -22.76
C VAL A 31 -10.47 -22.15 -21.55
N ILE A 32 -11.13 -22.15 -20.37
CA ILE A 32 -10.66 -22.78 -19.11
C ILE A 32 -11.88 -23.18 -18.25
N LEU A 33 -12.10 -24.49 -18.13
CA LEU A 33 -12.75 -25.30 -17.07
C LEU A 33 -13.86 -24.67 -16.18
N ASN A 34 -15.12 -25.00 -16.51
CA ASN A 34 -16.27 -24.95 -15.59
C ASN A 34 -16.26 -26.16 -14.62
N PRO A 35 -16.69 -26.00 -13.36
CA PRO A 35 -17.56 -26.98 -12.73
C PRO A 35 -19.01 -26.71 -13.17
N THR A 36 -19.68 -27.76 -13.62
CA THR A 36 -21.05 -27.79 -14.13
C THR A 36 -22.08 -27.23 -13.15
N PHE A 37 -22.78 -26.16 -13.53
CA PHE A 37 -24.11 -25.88 -13.02
C PHE A 37 -25.13 -26.33 -14.07
N SER A 38 -25.78 -27.46 -13.80
CA SER A 38 -26.97 -27.89 -14.51
C SER A 38 -28.10 -26.88 -14.28
N SER A 39 -28.68 -26.43 -15.39
CA SER A 39 -29.83 -25.55 -15.49
C SER A 39 -31.07 -26.11 -14.80
N SER A 40 -31.78 -25.23 -14.08
CA SER A 40 -33.24 -25.10 -13.97
C SER A 40 -33.70 -24.93 -12.52
N CYS A 41 -33.68 -23.70 -12.03
CA CYS A 41 -34.63 -23.26 -11.01
C CYS A 41 -34.65 -21.74 -10.99
N SER A 42 -35.72 -21.16 -11.53
CA SER A 42 -36.09 -19.77 -11.30
C SER A 42 -36.37 -19.58 -9.81
N LEU A 43 -35.33 -19.23 -9.04
CA LEU A 43 -35.50 -18.79 -7.66
C LEU A 43 -35.73 -17.26 -7.66
N PRO A 44 -36.67 -16.76 -6.85
CA PRO A 44 -36.89 -15.33 -6.72
C PRO A 44 -35.61 -14.69 -6.19
N VAL A 45 -35.21 -13.55 -6.76
CA VAL A 45 -34.15 -12.71 -6.19
C VAL A 45 -34.62 -12.29 -4.80
N LYS A 46 -34.22 -13.05 -3.77
CA LYS A 46 -34.45 -12.68 -2.38
C LYS A 46 -33.75 -11.34 -2.19
N LYS A 47 -34.50 -10.31 -1.79
CA LYS A 47 -33.93 -9.10 -1.20
C LYS A 47 -32.96 -9.54 -0.10
N LEU A 48 -31.66 -9.39 -0.31
CA LEU A 48 -30.68 -9.60 0.74
C LEU A 48 -31.03 -8.65 1.89
N HIS A 49 -31.42 -9.22 3.03
CA HIS A 49 -31.73 -8.46 4.21
C HIS A 49 -30.41 -7.96 4.81
N LEU A 50 -30.31 -6.67 5.13
CA LEU A 50 -29.11 -6.04 5.69
C LEU A 50 -28.49 -6.80 6.90
N PRO A 51 -29.30 -7.43 7.79
CA PRO A 51 -28.79 -8.28 8.87
C PRO A 51 -28.05 -9.53 8.39
N ASP A 52 -28.51 -10.16 7.30
CA ASP A 52 -27.88 -11.36 6.74
C ASP A 52 -26.51 -11.02 6.15
N VAL A 53 -26.39 -9.85 5.50
CA VAL A 53 -25.10 -9.31 5.06
C VAL A 53 -24.17 -9.09 6.25
N ALA A 54 -24.66 -8.46 7.32
CA ALA A 54 -23.87 -8.21 8.52
C ALA A 54 -23.40 -9.50 9.19
N VAL A 55 -24.24 -10.54 9.25
CA VAL A 55 -23.87 -11.87 9.78
C VAL A 55 -22.84 -12.54 8.89
N THR A 56 -23.02 -12.51 7.56
CA THR A 56 -22.05 -13.07 6.61
C THR A 56 -20.70 -12.37 6.71
N PHE A 57 -20.69 -11.04 6.86
CA PHE A 57 -19.47 -10.27 7.12
C PHE A 57 -18.86 -10.60 8.48
N HIS A 58 -19.67 -10.76 9.53
CA HIS A 58 -19.21 -11.15 10.86
C HIS A 58 -18.58 -12.55 10.88
N GLU A 59 -19.18 -13.50 10.18
CA GLU A 59 -18.65 -14.85 9.98
C GLU A 59 -17.36 -14.81 9.14
N TRP A 60 -17.31 -13.99 8.09
CA TRP A 60 -16.10 -13.76 7.31
C TRP A 60 -14.97 -13.16 8.16
N PHE A 61 -15.26 -12.14 8.98
CA PHE A 61 -14.28 -11.55 9.91
C PHE A 61 -13.80 -12.55 10.97
N LYS A 62 -14.67 -13.45 11.45
CA LYS A 62 -14.29 -14.54 12.35
C LYS A 62 -13.45 -15.62 11.65
N SER A 63 -13.77 -15.92 10.39
CA SER A 63 -13.07 -16.90 9.56
C SER A 63 -11.70 -16.40 9.08
N ASN A 64 -11.49 -15.08 9.06
CA ASN A 64 -10.22 -14.43 8.73
C ASN A 64 -9.20 -14.44 9.89
N ARG A 65 -9.45 -15.21 10.97
CA ARG A 65 -8.44 -15.48 12.00
C ARG A 65 -7.45 -16.50 11.49
N ASN A 66 -6.16 -16.19 11.62
CA ASN A 66 -5.09 -17.12 11.28
C ASN A 66 -4.43 -17.57 12.58
N PRO A 67 -4.74 -18.78 13.10
CA PRO A 67 -4.21 -19.26 14.38
C PRO A 67 -2.68 -19.28 14.46
N PHE A 68 -2.02 -19.42 13.31
CA PHE A 68 -0.57 -19.37 13.23
C PHE A 68 -0.04 -17.94 13.43
N LEU A 69 -0.66 -16.94 12.78
CA LEU A 69 -0.31 -15.54 13.01
C LEU A 69 -0.71 -15.09 14.42
N ASP A 70 -1.88 -15.54 14.92
CA ASP A 70 -2.31 -15.27 16.30
C ASP A 70 -1.26 -15.75 17.30
N ARG A 71 -0.70 -16.96 17.13
CA ARG A 71 0.38 -17.48 17.99
C ARG A 71 1.67 -16.65 17.92
N ILE A 72 2.03 -16.14 16.74
CA ILE A 72 3.17 -15.22 16.59
C ILE A 72 2.89 -13.93 17.37
N LEU A 73 1.69 -13.36 17.22
CA LEU A 73 1.29 -12.13 17.91
C LEU A 73 1.17 -12.32 19.43
N GLU A 74 0.73 -13.48 19.90
CA GLU A 74 0.71 -13.83 21.33
C GLU A 74 2.13 -13.76 21.92
N ILE A 75 3.12 -14.36 21.25
CA ILE A 75 4.54 -14.28 21.68
C ILE A 75 5.03 -12.83 21.71
N LEU A 76 4.66 -12.02 20.71
CA LEU A 76 5.10 -10.62 20.60
C LEU A 76 4.40 -9.70 21.61
N SER A 77 3.14 -9.97 21.92
CA SER A 77 2.28 -9.17 22.81
C SER A 77 2.47 -9.47 24.29
N ALA A 78 3.04 -10.61 24.64
CA ALA A 78 3.30 -11.00 26.02
C ALA A 78 4.19 -10.00 26.78
N ASN A 79 4.93 -9.14 26.07
CA ASN A 79 5.91 -8.20 26.65
C ASN A 79 5.67 -6.78 26.09
N GLY A 80 5.34 -5.84 26.97
CA GLY A 80 4.61 -4.62 26.63
C GLY A 80 5.41 -3.31 26.64
N SER A 81 6.65 -3.25 26.17
CA SER A 81 7.35 -1.97 25.92
C SER A 81 8.61 -2.15 25.03
N MET A 82 9.09 -1.07 24.38
CA MET A 82 10.45 -1.00 23.79
C MET A 82 11.54 -0.75 24.84
N CYS A 83 11.16 -0.42 26.08
CA CYS A 83 12.08 -0.05 27.15
C CYS A 83 12.48 -1.23 28.06
N GLU A 84 12.41 -2.47 27.58
CA GLU A 84 12.60 -3.66 28.44
C GLU A 84 13.94 -4.36 28.22
N ASN A 85 14.51 -4.83 29.33
CA ASN A 85 15.87 -5.34 29.52
C ASN A 85 16.32 -6.37 28.46
N GLU A 86 17.62 -6.43 28.17
CA GLU A 86 18.24 -7.38 27.22
C GLU A 86 17.78 -8.84 27.45
N ASP A 87 17.54 -9.21 28.71
CA ASP A 87 17.05 -10.53 29.12
C ASP A 87 15.67 -10.89 28.53
N PHE A 88 14.77 -9.92 28.33
CA PHE A 88 13.40 -10.19 27.85
C PHE A 88 13.28 -10.18 26.32
N GLN A 89 14.09 -9.35 25.65
CA GLN A 89 14.24 -9.44 24.20
C GLN A 89 14.75 -10.84 23.80
N SER A 90 15.70 -11.37 24.58
CA SER A 90 16.23 -12.74 24.42
C SER A 90 15.16 -13.83 24.56
N GLN A 91 14.21 -13.69 25.49
CA GLN A 91 13.12 -14.67 25.66
C GLN A 91 12.15 -14.67 24.48
N THR A 92 11.74 -13.49 24.02
CA THR A 92 10.87 -13.33 22.83
C THR A 92 11.55 -13.93 21.60
N ASP A 93 12.83 -13.60 21.40
CA ASP A 93 13.62 -14.09 20.27
C ASP A 93 13.74 -15.63 20.30
N MET A 94 13.96 -16.22 21.48
CA MET A 94 14.03 -17.67 21.65
C MET A 94 12.68 -18.34 21.36
N ALA A 95 11.57 -17.75 21.82
CA ALA A 95 10.23 -18.26 21.56
C ALA A 95 9.87 -18.24 20.07
N LEU A 96 10.18 -17.15 19.36
CA LEU A 96 10.00 -17.05 17.91
C LEU A 96 10.90 -18.04 17.15
N SER A 97 12.14 -18.22 17.59
CA SER A 97 13.08 -19.17 16.96
C SER A 97 12.60 -20.61 17.08
N ARG A 98 11.95 -20.98 18.20
CA ARG A 98 11.36 -22.32 18.40
C ARG A 98 10.22 -22.64 17.43
N LEU A 99 9.61 -21.63 16.79
CA LEU A 99 8.59 -21.85 15.77
C LEU A 99 9.18 -22.29 14.42
N ASN A 100 10.51 -22.26 14.24
CA ASN A 100 11.20 -22.64 13.00
C ASN A 100 10.60 -21.97 11.75
N LEU A 101 10.36 -20.65 11.84
CA LEU A 101 9.70 -19.88 10.80
C LEU A 101 10.57 -19.81 9.53
N ARG A 102 9.99 -20.18 8.39
CA ARG A 102 10.59 -19.86 7.08
C ARG A 102 10.31 -18.40 6.74
N LEU A 103 11.27 -17.53 7.08
CA LEU A 103 11.16 -16.10 6.79
C LEU A 103 11.15 -15.84 5.28
N THR A 104 10.08 -15.18 4.83
CA THR A 104 9.86 -14.72 3.46
C THR A 104 9.25 -13.33 3.49
N GLU A 105 9.35 -12.58 2.39
CA GLU A 105 8.67 -11.29 2.26
C GLU A 105 7.16 -11.42 2.55
N ALA A 106 6.52 -12.45 2.01
CA ALA A 106 5.10 -12.72 2.22
C ALA A 106 4.75 -12.89 3.71
N LEU A 107 5.48 -13.73 4.44
CA LEU A 107 5.24 -13.94 5.87
C LEU A 107 5.39 -12.64 6.67
N VAL A 108 6.42 -11.84 6.36
CA VAL A 108 6.61 -10.56 7.04
C VAL A 108 5.46 -9.60 6.77
N LEU A 109 5.05 -9.47 5.51
CA LEU A 109 3.91 -8.64 5.14
C LEU A 109 2.61 -9.13 5.80
N ASP A 110 2.38 -10.43 5.86
CA ASP A 110 1.20 -11.03 6.50
C ASP A 110 1.16 -10.67 7.99
N VAL A 111 2.27 -10.85 8.73
CA VAL A 111 2.33 -10.48 10.16
C VAL A 111 2.11 -8.98 10.35
N LEU A 112 2.75 -8.14 9.53
CA LEU A 112 2.66 -6.67 9.63
C LEU A 112 1.26 -6.14 9.32
N TYR A 113 0.54 -6.75 8.37
CA TYR A 113 -0.82 -6.33 8.02
C TYR A 113 -1.90 -6.98 8.87
N TYR A 114 -1.61 -8.14 9.46
CA TYR A 114 -2.52 -8.84 10.37
C TYR A 114 -2.50 -8.22 11.78
N SER A 115 -1.33 -7.80 12.26
CA SER A 115 -1.20 -7.16 13.56
C SER A 115 -1.89 -5.79 13.60
N LYS A 116 -2.64 -5.55 14.68
CA LYS A 116 -3.20 -4.22 15.00
C LYS A 116 -2.28 -3.39 15.89
N ASP A 117 -1.32 -4.05 16.53
CA ASP A 117 -0.39 -3.42 17.45
C ASP A 117 0.91 -3.05 16.71
N VAL A 118 1.24 -1.77 16.74
CA VAL A 118 2.45 -1.21 16.12
C VAL A 118 3.69 -1.80 16.77
N MET A 119 3.64 -2.09 18.08
CA MET A 119 4.78 -2.60 18.81
C MET A 119 5.16 -4.02 18.37
N SER A 120 4.17 -4.90 18.25
CA SER A 120 4.33 -6.25 17.72
C SER A 120 4.88 -6.24 16.29
N CYS A 121 4.43 -5.31 15.45
CA CYS A 121 4.99 -5.11 14.11
C CYS A 121 6.49 -4.78 14.16
N LEU A 122 6.90 -3.84 15.01
CA LEU A 122 8.30 -3.45 15.15
C LEU A 122 9.16 -4.58 15.70
N LYS A 123 8.71 -5.27 16.75
CA LYS A 123 9.41 -6.40 17.36
C LYS A 123 9.63 -7.53 16.35
N PHE A 124 8.59 -7.90 15.61
CA PHE A 124 8.71 -8.93 14.58
C PHE A 124 9.62 -8.49 13.43
N PHE A 125 9.49 -7.24 12.97
CA PHE A 125 10.33 -6.69 11.91
C PHE A 125 11.81 -6.70 12.32
N ASP A 126 12.14 -6.25 13.52
CA ASP A 126 13.50 -6.28 14.05
C ASP A 126 14.03 -7.71 14.17
N TRP A 127 13.28 -8.61 14.82
CA TRP A 127 13.68 -10.01 14.99
C TRP A 127 13.92 -10.71 13.64
N ALA A 128 13.01 -10.55 12.68
CA ALA A 128 13.14 -11.15 11.36
C ALA A 128 14.41 -10.65 10.65
N GLY A 129 14.68 -9.35 10.74
CA GLY A 129 15.87 -8.73 10.14
C GLY A 129 17.20 -9.17 10.76
N ARG A 130 17.18 -9.76 11.97
CA ARG A 130 18.36 -10.33 12.64
C ARG A 130 18.63 -11.79 12.30
N GLN A 131 17.69 -12.48 11.64
CA GLN A 131 17.85 -13.90 11.34
C GLN A 131 18.84 -14.13 10.19
N PRO A 132 19.72 -15.15 10.30
CA PRO A 132 20.67 -15.46 9.24
C PRO A 132 19.95 -15.88 7.95
N GLY A 133 20.40 -15.33 6.82
CA GLY A 133 19.85 -15.64 5.50
C GLY A 133 18.58 -14.88 5.12
N PHE A 134 18.01 -14.07 6.02
CA PHE A 134 16.88 -13.21 5.69
C PHE A 134 17.31 -11.74 5.62
N HIS A 135 16.75 -11.02 4.63
CA HIS A 135 16.92 -9.57 4.50
C HIS A 135 15.58 -8.95 4.16
N HIS A 136 15.27 -7.82 4.79
CA HIS A 136 14.08 -7.04 4.45
C HIS A 136 14.12 -6.53 3.02
N THR A 137 12.94 -6.35 2.46
CA THR A 137 12.73 -5.89 1.09
C THR A 137 12.10 -4.50 1.08
N LYS A 138 12.03 -3.89 -0.11
CA LYS A 138 11.36 -2.58 -0.30
C LYS A 138 9.92 -2.63 0.20
N ALA A 139 9.23 -3.75 -0.03
CA ALA A 139 7.85 -3.93 0.38
C ALA A 139 7.71 -3.99 1.91
N THR A 140 8.57 -4.76 2.60
CA THR A 140 8.51 -4.85 4.07
C THR A 140 8.88 -3.52 4.74
N PHE A 141 9.88 -2.79 4.21
CA PHE A 141 10.21 -1.43 4.65
C PHE A 141 9.05 -0.45 4.44
N ASN A 142 8.43 -0.44 3.26
CA ASN A 142 7.27 0.41 3.00
C ASN A 142 6.10 0.09 3.94
N ALA A 143 5.87 -1.19 4.22
CA ALA A 143 4.82 -1.64 5.12
C ALA A 143 5.03 -1.09 6.54
N ILE A 144 6.23 -1.27 7.12
CA ILE A 144 6.51 -0.78 8.46
C ILE A 144 6.49 0.75 8.54
N PHE A 145 7.02 1.46 7.53
CA PHE A 145 6.94 2.92 7.49
C PHE A 145 5.49 3.42 7.39
N LYS A 146 4.65 2.77 6.59
CA LYS A 146 3.22 3.12 6.51
C LYS A 146 2.48 2.86 7.82
N ILE A 147 2.82 1.79 8.53
CA ILE A 147 2.25 1.49 9.86
C ILE A 147 2.62 2.61 10.84
N LEU A 148 3.90 2.99 10.90
CA LEU A 148 4.37 4.08 11.76
C LEU A 148 3.77 5.43 11.39
N SER A 149 3.68 5.75 10.10
CA SER A 149 3.07 6.99 9.59
C SER A 149 1.59 7.08 9.97
N LYS A 150 0.83 5.99 9.82
CA LYS A 150 -0.58 5.92 10.26
C LYS A 150 -0.73 6.06 11.78
N ALA A 151 0.23 5.55 12.54
CA ALA A 151 0.30 5.70 14.00
C ALA A 151 0.81 7.07 14.44
N LYS A 152 1.12 7.98 13.51
CA LYS A 152 1.73 9.30 13.76
C LYS A 152 3.08 9.25 14.47
N LEU A 153 3.83 8.16 14.27
CA LEU A 153 5.15 7.92 14.85
C LEU A 153 6.28 8.24 13.85
N MET A 154 6.19 9.37 13.15
CA MET A 154 7.18 9.76 12.14
C MET A 154 8.59 9.96 12.74
N SER A 155 8.68 10.45 13.98
CA SER A 155 9.95 10.58 14.71
C SER A 155 10.68 9.23 14.86
N TRP A 156 9.94 8.15 15.07
CA TRP A 156 10.52 6.80 15.13
C TRP A 156 11.06 6.34 13.78
N ILE A 157 10.41 6.72 12.66
CA ILE A 157 10.95 6.48 11.32
C ILE A 157 12.30 7.19 11.18
N LEU A 158 12.38 8.46 11.56
CA LEU A 158 13.63 9.24 11.45
C LEU A 158 14.76 8.65 12.31
N VAL A 159 14.48 8.28 13.56
CA VAL A 159 15.45 7.62 14.46
C VAL A 159 15.89 6.28 13.88
N TYR A 160 14.98 5.50 13.31
CA TYR A 160 15.31 4.25 12.64
C TYR A 160 16.26 4.48 11.46
N LEU A 161 15.97 5.45 10.59
CA LEU A 161 16.79 5.75 9.41
C LEU A 161 18.20 6.25 9.78
N ASP A 162 18.33 7.01 10.88
CA ASP A 162 19.63 7.46 11.38
C ASP A 162 20.49 6.27 11.85
N ASN A 163 19.87 5.31 12.55
CA ASN A 163 20.53 4.08 12.97
C ASN A 163 20.80 3.12 11.81
N PHE A 164 19.93 3.10 10.80
CA PHE A 164 20.12 2.33 9.55
C PHE A 164 21.40 2.77 8.83
N GLY A 165 21.74 4.07 8.90
CA GLY A 165 22.99 4.63 8.36
C GLY A 165 24.27 4.06 8.95
N LYS A 166 24.21 3.50 10.17
CA LYS A 166 25.38 2.95 10.88
C LYS A 166 25.68 1.49 10.54
N ARG A 167 24.80 0.81 9.78
CA ARG A 167 24.89 -0.64 9.46
C ARG A 167 25.04 -0.92 7.96
N ARG A 168 25.85 -0.13 7.25
CA ARG A 168 25.89 -0.13 5.76
C ARG A 168 26.23 -1.47 5.10
N ASP A 169 26.96 -2.35 5.78
CA ASP A 169 27.58 -3.52 5.15
C ASP A 169 26.65 -4.75 5.00
N SER A 170 25.38 -4.66 5.42
CA SER A 170 24.49 -5.83 5.54
C SER A 170 23.27 -5.85 4.61
N TYR A 171 23.10 -4.88 3.72
CA TYR A 171 21.81 -4.74 3.00
C TYR A 171 21.90 -5.11 1.51
N LYS A 172 21.09 -6.11 1.12
CA LYS A 172 20.86 -6.46 -0.29
C LYS A 172 20.06 -5.37 -1.05
N ILE A 173 19.27 -4.59 -0.31
CA ILE A 173 18.55 -3.43 -0.81
C ILE A 173 19.44 -2.19 -0.77
N SER A 174 19.33 -1.32 -1.78
CA SER A 174 20.06 -0.04 -1.78
C SER A 174 19.69 0.79 -0.56
N TYR A 175 20.71 1.13 0.23
CA TYR A 175 20.62 2.00 1.39
C TYR A 175 19.85 3.30 1.08
N TYR A 176 20.18 3.94 -0.04
CA TYR A 176 19.53 5.17 -0.49
C TYR A 176 18.05 4.97 -0.82
N THR A 177 17.65 3.82 -1.38
CA THR A 177 16.24 3.53 -1.64
C THR A 177 15.43 3.48 -0.35
N VAL A 178 15.95 2.81 0.70
CA VAL A 178 15.28 2.76 2.01
C VAL A 178 15.15 4.15 2.61
N LEU A 179 16.22 4.96 2.56
CA LEU A 179 16.17 6.33 3.06
C LEU A 179 15.14 7.19 2.33
N VAL A 180 15.16 7.22 1.00
CA VAL A 180 14.23 8.02 0.20
C VAL A 180 12.78 7.63 0.53
N MET A 181 12.49 6.33 0.58
CA MET A 181 11.17 5.84 0.94
C MET A 181 10.76 6.20 2.37
N GLY A 182 11.68 6.06 3.32
CA GLY A 182 11.44 6.35 4.73
C GLY A 182 11.14 7.82 4.98
N TYR A 183 11.98 8.73 4.49
CA TYR A 183 11.75 10.18 4.61
C TYR A 183 10.47 10.60 3.87
N ALA A 184 10.21 10.05 2.68
CA ALA A 184 8.97 10.32 1.96
C ALA A 184 7.72 9.93 2.77
N VAL A 185 7.72 8.77 3.42
CA VAL A 185 6.59 8.30 4.25
C VAL A 185 6.52 9.02 5.61
N ALA A 186 7.65 9.51 6.12
CA ALA A 186 7.73 10.30 7.34
C ALA A 186 7.23 11.75 7.18
N GLY A 187 6.85 12.17 5.96
CA GLY A 187 6.39 13.55 5.70
C GLY A 187 7.53 14.54 5.46
N GLU A 188 8.72 14.06 5.08
CA GLU A 188 9.92 14.86 4.82
C GLU A 188 10.29 14.80 3.31
N PRO A 189 9.42 15.29 2.41
CA PRO A 189 9.57 15.11 0.96
C PRO A 189 10.80 15.84 0.39
N GLU A 190 11.21 16.96 0.99
CA GLU A 190 12.39 17.72 0.57
C GLU A 190 13.67 16.94 0.84
N THR A 191 13.78 16.35 2.05
CA THR A 191 14.89 15.46 2.40
C THR A 191 14.91 14.22 1.49
N ALA A 192 13.74 13.66 1.19
CA ALA A 192 13.62 12.55 0.25
C ALA A 192 14.09 12.93 -1.17
N LEU A 193 13.73 14.12 -1.67
CA LEU A 193 14.21 14.64 -2.96
C LEU A 193 15.73 14.88 -2.97
N TYR A 194 16.27 15.43 -1.90
CA TYR A 194 17.72 15.63 -1.76
C TYR A 194 18.49 14.31 -1.83
N LEU A 195 18.03 13.30 -1.09
CA LEU A 195 18.61 11.95 -1.10
C LEU A 195 18.46 11.28 -2.46
N PHE A 196 17.31 11.46 -3.12
CA PHE A 196 17.08 10.97 -4.48
C PHE A 196 18.07 11.61 -5.48
N GLY A 197 18.28 12.92 -5.40
CA GLY A 197 19.27 13.63 -6.22
C GLY A 197 20.69 13.12 -5.99
N ARG A 198 21.08 12.92 -4.72
CA ARG A 198 22.39 12.34 -4.38
C ARG A 198 22.57 10.93 -4.91
N MET A 199 21.56 10.08 -4.76
CA MET A 199 21.59 8.70 -5.27
C MET A 199 21.84 8.69 -6.79
N ARG A 200 21.15 9.57 -7.52
CA ARG A 200 21.32 9.74 -8.97
C ARG A 200 22.67 10.32 -9.37
N TYR A 201 23.23 11.23 -8.58
CA TYR A 201 24.60 11.72 -8.81
C TYR A 201 25.63 10.59 -8.77
N HIS A 202 25.38 9.56 -7.96
CA HIS A 202 26.20 8.34 -7.91
C HIS A 202 25.81 7.27 -8.95
N GLY A 203 24.95 7.60 -9.92
CA GLY A 203 24.53 6.66 -10.97
C GLY A 203 23.54 5.58 -10.51
N ILE A 204 22.98 5.72 -9.30
CA ILE A 204 21.97 4.80 -8.75
C ILE A 204 20.60 5.45 -8.89
N ASP A 205 19.59 4.67 -9.28
CA ASP A 205 18.24 5.17 -9.50
C ASP A 205 17.20 4.43 -8.67
N LEU A 206 16.02 5.06 -8.52
CA LEU A 206 14.86 4.41 -7.91
C LEU A 206 14.27 3.42 -8.92
N ASP A 207 13.63 2.38 -8.40
CA ASP A 207 12.75 1.53 -9.20
C ASP A 207 11.34 2.11 -9.26
N ASP A 208 10.52 1.49 -10.10
CA ASP A 208 9.10 1.84 -10.28
C ASP A 208 8.36 2.09 -8.95
N PHE A 209 8.47 1.13 -8.02
CA PHE A 209 7.80 1.22 -6.73
C PHE A 209 8.26 2.42 -5.89
N ALA A 210 9.57 2.64 -5.75
CA ALA A 210 10.07 3.73 -4.93
C ALA A 210 9.82 5.12 -5.56
N TYR A 211 9.78 5.22 -6.89
CA TYR A 211 9.33 6.42 -7.60
C TYR A 211 7.90 6.80 -7.23
N HIS A 212 6.98 5.83 -7.20
CA HIS A 212 5.59 6.06 -6.82
C HIS A 212 5.42 6.47 -5.35
N VAL A 213 6.24 5.92 -4.45
CA VAL A 213 6.29 6.34 -3.04
C VAL A 213 6.70 7.81 -2.92
N LEU A 214 7.77 8.21 -3.61
CA LEU A 214 8.25 9.60 -3.63
C LEU A 214 7.21 10.55 -4.23
N LEU A 215 6.63 10.21 -5.39
CA LEU A 215 5.62 11.02 -6.06
C LEU A 215 4.39 11.24 -5.16
N ASN A 216 3.89 10.18 -4.52
CA ASN A 216 2.74 10.31 -3.63
C ASN A 216 3.06 11.18 -2.40
N SER A 217 4.26 11.07 -1.83
CA SER A 217 4.69 11.91 -0.70
C SER A 217 4.69 13.40 -1.07
N LEU A 218 5.25 13.76 -2.24
CA LEU A 218 5.23 15.15 -2.71
C LEU A 218 3.81 15.72 -2.80
N VAL A 219 2.87 14.91 -3.31
CA VAL A 219 1.46 15.30 -3.37
C VAL A 219 0.85 15.40 -1.98
N GLU A 220 1.18 14.48 -1.07
CA GLU A 220 0.63 14.44 0.28
C GLU A 220 1.07 15.60 1.18
N GLU A 221 2.26 16.12 0.94
CA GLU A 221 2.83 17.24 1.69
C GLU A 221 2.71 18.57 0.94
N ASN A 222 1.89 18.61 -0.13
CA ASN A 222 1.68 19.79 -0.98
C ASN A 222 2.96 20.37 -1.62
N CYS A 223 4.02 19.58 -1.76
CA CYS A 223 5.26 19.96 -2.44
C CYS A 223 5.10 19.83 -3.97
N PHE A 224 4.24 20.67 -4.55
CA PHE A 224 3.80 20.52 -5.94
C PHE A 224 4.89 20.82 -6.98
N ASP A 225 5.89 21.62 -6.64
CA ASP A 225 6.98 22.00 -7.55
C ASP A 225 7.80 20.79 -8.01
N GLY A 226 7.97 19.79 -7.13
CA GLY A 226 8.68 18.55 -7.43
C GLY A 226 7.86 17.54 -8.24
N VAL A 227 6.52 17.64 -8.22
CA VAL A 227 5.62 16.60 -8.77
C VAL A 227 5.83 16.43 -10.27
N GLY A 228 5.89 17.54 -11.03
CA GLY A 228 6.07 17.48 -12.48
C GLY A 228 7.40 16.84 -12.89
N SER A 229 8.46 17.15 -12.16
CA SER A 229 9.80 16.59 -12.39
C SER A 229 9.82 15.09 -12.15
N VAL A 230 9.28 14.61 -11.02
CA VAL A 230 9.23 13.18 -10.68
C VAL A 230 8.31 12.41 -11.63
N ALA A 231 7.12 12.96 -11.97
CA ALA A 231 6.21 12.33 -12.93
C ALA A 231 6.84 12.20 -14.33
N LYS A 232 7.58 13.20 -14.79
CA LYS A 232 8.35 13.11 -16.04
C LYS A 232 9.40 12.01 -15.98
N GLN A 233 10.09 11.83 -14.85
CA GLN A 233 11.08 10.76 -14.68
C GLN A 233 10.44 9.37 -14.73
N ILE A 234 9.26 9.19 -14.15
CA ILE A 234 8.46 7.96 -14.23
C ILE A 234 8.15 7.65 -15.70
N LYS A 235 7.63 8.63 -16.44
CA LYS A 235 7.28 8.46 -17.85
C LYS A 235 8.48 8.08 -18.72
N ILE A 236 9.61 8.78 -18.58
CA ILE A 236 10.83 8.50 -19.37
C ILE A 236 11.36 7.07 -19.14
N ARG A 237 11.14 6.51 -17.95
CA ARG A 237 11.56 5.15 -17.60
C ARG A 237 10.56 4.07 -18.00
N GLY A 238 9.39 4.45 -18.53
CA GLY A 238 8.31 3.51 -18.80
C GLY A 238 7.66 2.96 -17.52
N PHE A 239 7.76 3.68 -16.40
CA PHE A 239 7.12 3.31 -15.12
C PHE A 239 5.69 3.88 -14.99
N GLU A 240 5.18 4.53 -16.04
CA GLU A 240 3.82 5.09 -16.03
C GLU A 240 2.79 3.95 -15.89
N SER A 241 1.92 4.06 -14.89
CA SER A 241 0.91 3.06 -14.56
C SER A 241 -0.34 3.70 -13.96
N ASP A 242 -1.36 2.88 -13.69
CA ASP A 242 -2.57 3.30 -12.95
C ASP A 242 -2.25 4.01 -11.63
N VAL A 243 -1.15 3.64 -10.98
CA VAL A 243 -0.69 4.27 -9.73
C VAL A 243 -0.23 5.70 -10.00
N THR A 244 0.52 5.93 -11.09
CA THR A 244 0.94 7.27 -11.52
C THR A 244 -0.27 8.17 -11.75
N HIS A 245 -1.22 7.71 -12.55
CA HIS A 245 -2.43 8.48 -12.88
C HIS A 245 -3.26 8.77 -11.63
N SER A 246 -3.41 7.80 -10.71
CA SER A 246 -4.12 7.99 -9.44
C SER A 246 -3.48 9.10 -8.59
N ILE A 247 -2.16 9.14 -8.51
CA ILE A 247 -1.44 10.17 -7.74
C ILE A 247 -1.55 11.55 -8.40
N LEU A 248 -1.51 11.63 -9.74
CA LEU A 248 -1.65 12.90 -10.45
C LEU A 248 -3.07 13.48 -10.36
N VAL A 249 -4.09 12.64 -10.41
CA VAL A 249 -5.48 13.05 -10.14
C VAL A 249 -5.62 13.59 -8.72
N LYS A 250 -5.08 12.87 -7.74
CA LYS A 250 -5.00 13.32 -6.35
C LYS A 250 -4.31 14.68 -6.21
N CYS A 251 -3.23 14.92 -6.97
CA CYS A 251 -2.53 16.20 -7.00
C CYS A 251 -3.45 17.35 -7.43
N PHE A 252 -4.16 17.21 -8.55
CA PHE A 252 -5.12 18.23 -9.00
C PHE A 252 -6.22 18.49 -7.96
N CYS A 253 -6.75 17.44 -7.34
CA CYS A 253 -7.76 17.57 -6.30
C CYS A 253 -7.23 18.32 -5.06
N ARG A 254 -6.00 18.01 -4.60
CA ARG A 254 -5.38 18.74 -3.48
C ARG A 254 -5.11 20.21 -3.80
N LYS A 255 -4.82 20.53 -5.06
CA LYS A 255 -4.72 21.91 -5.56
C LYS A 255 -6.08 22.58 -5.78
N LYS A 256 -7.21 21.87 -5.56
CA LYS A 256 -8.58 22.31 -5.85
C LYS A 256 -8.83 22.62 -7.34
N GLU A 257 -8.02 22.06 -8.23
CA GLU A 257 -8.09 22.22 -9.68
C GLU A 257 -8.98 21.12 -10.31
N PHE A 258 -10.24 21.03 -9.88
CA PHE A 258 -11.14 19.93 -10.26
C PHE A 258 -11.37 19.81 -11.77
N ASP A 259 -11.46 20.94 -12.49
CA ASP A 259 -11.63 20.93 -13.95
C ASP A 259 -10.42 20.29 -14.65
N LYS A 260 -9.21 20.52 -14.13
CA LYS A 260 -7.99 19.87 -14.63
C LYS A 260 -7.97 18.38 -14.29
N ALA A 261 -8.44 18.00 -13.10
CA ALA A 261 -8.56 16.60 -12.70
C ALA A 261 -9.51 15.83 -13.63
N GLU A 262 -10.68 16.41 -13.94
CA GLU A 262 -11.65 15.81 -14.87
C GLU A 262 -11.07 15.71 -16.28
N LYS A 263 -10.47 16.79 -16.80
CA LYS A 263 -9.84 16.78 -18.13
C LYS A 263 -8.74 15.73 -18.22
N TYR A 264 -7.92 15.59 -17.18
CA TYR A 264 -6.87 14.59 -17.11
C TYR A 264 -7.43 13.17 -17.13
N LEU A 265 -8.45 12.89 -16.31
CA LEU A 265 -9.13 11.58 -16.28
C LEU A 265 -9.75 11.21 -17.62
N ARG A 266 -10.36 12.17 -18.34
CA ARG A 266 -10.89 11.94 -19.69
C ARG A 266 -9.78 11.57 -20.68
N GLY A 267 -8.67 12.30 -20.67
CA GLY A 267 -7.52 11.98 -21.53
C GLY A 267 -6.96 10.58 -21.27
N VAL A 268 -6.82 10.19 -20.00
CA VAL A 268 -6.36 8.83 -19.63
C VAL A 268 -7.34 7.75 -20.12
N LEU A 269 -8.65 8.02 -20.11
CA LEU A 269 -9.66 7.10 -20.64
C LEU A 269 -9.59 6.98 -22.16
N ASP A 270 -9.39 8.10 -22.86
CA ASP A 270 -9.27 8.14 -24.32
C ASP A 270 -8.01 7.40 -24.82
N ASP A 271 -6.95 7.41 -24.01
CA ASP A 271 -5.71 6.64 -24.24
C ASP A 271 -5.89 5.11 -23.97
N GLY A 272 -7.11 4.67 -23.62
CA GLY A 272 -7.46 3.26 -23.41
C GLY A 272 -7.02 2.69 -22.06
N VAL A 273 -6.56 3.53 -21.13
CA VAL A 273 -6.17 3.10 -19.78
C VAL A 273 -7.44 2.83 -18.96
N LYS A 274 -7.54 1.63 -18.38
CA LYS A 274 -8.68 1.28 -17.52
C LYS A 274 -8.65 2.11 -16.25
N ILE A 275 -9.72 2.86 -16.00
CA ILE A 275 -9.89 3.58 -14.73
C ILE A 275 -10.07 2.55 -13.61
N SER A 276 -9.05 2.40 -12.76
CA SER A 276 -9.14 1.54 -11.58
C SER A 276 -9.96 2.20 -10.47
N LEU A 277 -10.55 1.39 -9.58
CA LEU A 277 -11.24 1.90 -8.39
C LEU A 277 -10.32 2.81 -7.55
N VAL A 278 -9.02 2.52 -7.48
CA VAL A 278 -8.02 3.33 -6.77
C VAL A 278 -7.98 4.76 -7.30
N MET A 279 -8.03 4.92 -8.62
CA MET A 279 -8.05 6.21 -9.30
C MET A 279 -9.31 7.02 -8.94
N LEU A 280 -10.47 6.35 -8.87
CA LEU A 280 -11.73 6.96 -8.44
C LEU A 280 -11.74 7.31 -6.95
N TYR A 281 -11.21 6.45 -6.09
CA TYR A 281 -11.09 6.69 -4.65
C TYR A 281 -10.15 7.86 -4.32
N ALA A 282 -9.07 8.03 -5.09
CA ALA A 282 -8.14 9.16 -4.93
C ALA A 282 -8.85 10.51 -5.13
N SER A 283 -9.76 10.60 -6.11
CA SER A 283 -10.61 11.77 -6.35
C SER A 283 -11.66 12.03 -5.27
N LEU A 284 -11.99 11.01 -4.46
CA LEU A 284 -13.07 11.07 -3.46
C LEU A 284 -12.58 11.44 -2.05
N LYS A 285 -11.29 11.25 -1.76
CA LYS A 285 -10.71 11.40 -0.40
C LYS A 285 -9.91 12.70 -0.19
N SER A 286 -9.66 13.45 -1.26
CA SER A 286 -9.13 14.82 -1.28
C SER A 286 -10.18 15.85 -0.91
#